data_AF-A0A538K5T5-F1
#
_entry.id   AF-A0A538K5T5-F1
#
_cell.length_a   1.000
_cell.length_b   1.000
_cell.length_c   1.000
_cell.angle_alpha   90.00
_cell.angle_beta   90.00
_cell.angle_gamma   90.00
#
_symmetry.space_group_name_H-M   'P 1'
#
loop_
_entity.id
_entity.type
_entity.pdbx_description
1 polymer ?
#
loop_
_entity_poly.entity_id
_entity_poly.type
_entity_poly.pdbx_seq_one_letter_code
_entity_poly.pdbx_strand_id
1 'polypeptide(L)' 'MTEPLTRVEAISSNWISSNGEIAADVDPDVAIDLIYGPLYYRLLFRHLPIDPGFAEAIVRRALHGLAAGASAV' A
#
# COMPACT_ATOMS: atom_id res chain seq x y z
N MET A 1 10.18 9.50 -21.19
CA MET A 1 9.23 8.90 -20.22
C MET A 1 9.74 7.56 -19.68
N THR A 2 11.05 7.40 -19.43
CA THR A 2 11.65 6.12 -19.02
C THR A 2 12.85 6.38 -18.12
N GLU A 3 12.58 6.65 -16.85
CA GLU A 3 13.48 6.27 -15.77
C GLU A 3 12.77 5.10 -15.08
N PRO A 4 13.37 3.90 -14.98
CA PRO A 4 12.71 2.76 -14.37
C PRO A 4 12.50 3.03 -12.87
N LEU A 5 11.42 2.48 -12.29
CA LEU A 5 11.02 2.63 -10.88
C LEU A 5 12.00 1.98 -9.87
N THR A 6 13.28 1.88 -10.20
CA THR A 6 14.37 1.23 -9.44
C THR A 6 14.41 1.63 -7.97
N ARG A 7 14.05 2.88 -7.66
CA ARG A 7 13.98 3.36 -6.26
C ARG A 7 12.75 2.87 -5.51
N VAL A 8 11.62 2.69 -6.18
CA VAL A 8 10.42 2.10 -5.58
C VAL A 8 10.64 0.60 -5.37
N GLU A 9 11.28 -0.09 -6.30
CA GLU A 9 11.68 -1.50 -6.16
C GLU A 9 12.69 -1.74 -5.03
N ALA A 10 13.64 -0.81 -4.85
CA ALA A 10 14.60 -0.88 -3.74
C ALA A 10 13.94 -0.66 -2.38
N ILE A 11 12.98 0.29 -2.29
CA ILE A 11 12.16 0.46 -1.09
C ILE A 11 11.28 -0.78 -0.88
N SER A 12 10.79 -1.36 -1.98
CA SER A 12 9.88 -2.51 -1.97
C SER A 12 10.55 -3.86 -1.63
N SER A 13 11.85 -3.99 -1.80
CA SER A 13 12.58 -5.18 -1.37
C SER A 13 13.03 -5.07 0.09
N ASN A 14 13.33 -3.86 0.56
CA ASN A 14 13.80 -3.61 1.91
C ASN A 14 12.70 -3.75 2.98
N TRP A 15 11.47 -3.27 2.73
CA TRP A 15 10.34 -3.39 3.69
C TRP A 15 9.85 -4.83 3.92
N ILE A 16 9.84 -5.69 2.90
CA ILE A 16 9.47 -7.12 3.04
C ILE A 16 10.53 -7.84 3.91
N SER A 17 11.80 -7.51 3.70
CA SER A 17 12.92 -8.25 4.29
C SER A 17 13.28 -7.82 5.72
N SER A 18 12.97 -6.59 6.13
CA SER A 18 13.62 -6.02 7.33
C SER A 18 13.16 -6.58 8.67
N ASN A 19 11.93 -7.12 8.80
CA ASN A 19 11.43 -7.67 10.07
C ASN A 19 10.42 -8.83 9.91
N GLY A 20 10.04 -9.24 8.69
CA GLY A 20 8.97 -10.21 8.48
C GLY A 20 7.58 -9.72 8.92
N GLU A 21 7.39 -8.40 9.04
CA GLU A 21 6.12 -7.77 9.43
C GLU A 21 5.04 -7.90 8.35
N ILE A 22 5.45 -8.09 7.10
CA ILE A 22 4.60 -8.20 5.92
C ILE A 22 4.72 -9.60 5.36
N ALA A 23 3.60 -10.15 4.88
CA ALA A 23 3.57 -11.48 4.29
C ALA A 23 4.51 -11.56 3.06
N ALA A 24 5.28 -12.64 2.97
CA ALA A 24 6.37 -12.78 1.99
C ALA A 24 5.87 -12.95 0.54
N ASP A 25 4.59 -13.27 0.36
CA ASP A 25 3.90 -13.44 -0.92
C ASP A 25 3.17 -12.17 -1.39
N VAL A 26 3.30 -11.06 -0.66
CA VAL A 26 2.70 -9.78 -1.05
C VAL A 26 3.36 -9.25 -2.32
N ASP A 27 2.53 -9.00 -3.33
CA ASP A 27 2.90 -8.23 -4.51
C ASP A 27 3.01 -6.72 -4.15
N PRO A 28 4.19 -6.09 -4.30
CA PRO A 28 4.37 -4.68 -4.01
C PRO A 28 3.47 -3.73 -4.81
N ASP A 29 3.14 -4.07 -6.05
CA ASP A 29 2.30 -3.22 -6.89
C ASP A 29 0.86 -3.22 -6.36
N VAL A 30 0.36 -4.39 -5.96
CA VAL A 30 -0.94 -4.54 -5.29
C VAL A 30 -0.95 -3.81 -3.94
N ALA A 31 0.12 -3.89 -3.16
CA ALA A 31 0.24 -3.20 -1.88
C ALA A 31 0.13 -1.66 -2.05
N ILE A 32 0.72 -1.11 -3.10
CA ILE A 32 0.62 0.31 -3.46
C ILE A 32 -0.81 0.65 -3.89
N ASP A 33 -1.46 -0.18 -4.70
CA ASP A 33 -2.82 0.04 -5.18
C ASP A 33 -3.87 0.09 -4.05
N LEU A 34 -3.67 -0.67 -2.97
CA LEU A 34 -4.53 -0.63 -1.78
C LEU A 34 -4.56 0.75 -1.11
N ILE A 35 -3.51 1.55 -1.27
CA ILE A 35 -3.39 2.90 -0.71
C ILE A 35 -3.83 3.94 -1.74
N TYR A 36 -3.30 3.86 -2.97
CA TYR A 36 -3.56 4.86 -4.00
C TYR A 36 -4.95 4.77 -4.61
N GLY A 37 -5.51 3.58 -4.78
CA GLY A 37 -6.85 3.38 -5.36
C GLY A 37 -7.93 4.18 -4.64
N PRO A 38 -8.07 4.07 -3.30
CA PRO A 38 -9.02 4.85 -2.51
C PRO A 38 -8.79 6.36 -2.57
N LEU A 39 -7.53 6.81 -2.63
CA LEU A 39 -7.18 8.23 -2.78
C LEU A 39 -7.65 8.75 -4.14
N TYR A 40 -7.32 8.05 -5.23
CA TYR A 40 -7.76 8.42 -6.58
C TYR A 40 -9.28 8.35 -6.70
N TYR A 41 -9.93 7.35 -6.10
CA TYR A 41 -11.38 7.25 -6.13
C TYR A 41 -12.06 8.44 -5.43
N ARG A 42 -11.56 8.87 -4.27
CA ARG A 42 -12.06 10.11 -3.61
C ARG A 42 -11.73 11.37 -4.42
N LEU A 43 -10.55 11.44 -5.00
CA LEU A 43 -10.12 12.61 -5.78
C LEU A 43 -10.97 12.79 -7.06
N LEU A 44 -11.15 11.71 -7.81
CA LEU A 44 -11.83 11.72 -9.11
C LEU A 44 -13.34 11.93 -8.95
N PHE A 45 -13.97 11.18 -8.05
CA PHE A 45 -15.42 11.21 -7.90
C PHE A 45 -15.90 12.22 -6.86
N ARG A 46 -14.98 12.78 -6.06
CA ARG A 46 -15.28 13.74 -4.98
C ARG A 46 -16.41 13.29 -4.05
N HIS A 47 -16.55 11.98 -3.86
CA HIS A 47 -17.65 11.40 -3.10
C HIS A 47 -17.48 11.59 -1.59
N LEU A 48 -16.24 11.79 -1.10
CA LEU A 48 -15.91 12.07 0.30
C LEU A 48 -14.63 12.92 0.42
N PRO A 49 -14.41 13.63 1.56
CA PRO A 49 -13.19 14.38 1.81
C PRO A 49 -11.93 13.52 1.81
N ILE A 50 -10.80 14.13 1.43
CA ILE A 50 -9.47 13.60 1.67
C ILE A 50 -8.86 14.44 2.78
N ASP A 51 -8.85 13.90 3.99
CA ASP A 51 -8.33 14.52 5.19
C ASP A 51 -7.26 13.61 5.84
N PRO A 52 -6.47 14.11 6.81
CA PRO A 52 -5.43 13.32 7.46
C PRO A 52 -5.95 12.04 8.13
N GLY A 53 -7.17 12.06 8.68
CA GLY A 53 -7.79 10.90 9.30
C GLY A 53 -8.12 9.81 8.29
N PHE A 54 -8.56 10.19 7.09
CA PHE A 54 -8.72 9.23 5.99
C PHE A 54 -7.39 8.60 5.56
N ALA A 55 -6.34 9.42 5.42
CA ALA A 55 -5.01 8.93 5.05
C ALA A 55 -4.46 7.94 6.10
N GLU A 56 -4.61 8.23 7.38
CA GLU A 56 -4.21 7.31 8.45
C GLU A 56 -5.03 6.02 8.42
N ALA A 57 -6.35 6.13 8.27
CA ALA A 57 -7.23 4.98 8.25
C ALA A 57 -6.94 4.03 7.08
N ILE A 58 -6.61 4.54 5.89
CA ILE A 58 -6.33 3.69 4.74
C ILE A 58 -4.99 2.97 4.85
N VAL A 59 -3.94 3.67 5.30
CA VAL A 59 -2.62 3.06 5.54
C VAL A 59 -2.71 1.98 6.61
N ARG A 60 -3.39 2.26 7.73
CA ARG A 60 -3.59 1.29 8.81
C ARG A 60 -4.31 0.03 8.33
N ARG A 61 -5.36 0.17 7.51
CA ARG A 61 -6.12 -0.96 6.96
C ARG A 61 -5.31 -1.75 5.94
N ALA A 62 -4.57 -1.07 5.08
CA ALA A 62 -3.67 -1.72 4.13
C ALA A 62 -2.61 -2.55 4.87
N LEU A 63 -1.88 -1.95 5.82
CA LEU A 63 -0.86 -2.65 6.59
C LEU A 63 -1.43 -3.83 7.39
N HIS A 64 -2.62 -3.69 7.98
CA HIS A 64 -3.28 -4.80 8.66
C HIS A 64 -3.61 -5.96 7.71
N GLY A 65 -4.02 -5.68 6.47
CA GLY A 65 -4.29 -6.71 5.47
C GLY A 65 -3.03 -7.38 4.92
N LEU A 66 -1.90 -6.67 4.93
CA LEU A 66 -0.61 -7.14 4.43
C LEU A 66 0.26 -7.83 5.51
N ALA A 67 -0.16 -7.79 6.78
CA ALA A 67 0.63 -8.30 7.89
C ALA A 67 0.84 -9.83 7.81
N ALA A 68 2.06 -10.27 8.13
CA ALA A 68 2.39 -11.70 8.18
C ALA A 68 1.53 -12.42 9.23
N GLY A 69 0.57 -13.22 8.77
CA GLY A 69 -0.44 -13.89 9.62
C GLY A 69 -1.89 -13.56 9.24
N ALA A 70 -2.12 -12.59 8.36
CA ALA A 70 -3.39 -12.47 7.65
C ALA A 70 -3.49 -13.63 6.65
N SER A 71 -4.24 -14.68 6.99
CA SER A 71 -4.50 -15.77 6.04
C SER A 71 -5.16 -15.19 4.81
N ALA A 72 -4.57 -15.38 3.63
CA ALA A 72 -5.29 -15.26 2.37
C ALA A 72 -6.46 -16.24 2.45
N VAL A 73 -7.69 -15.70 2.46
CA VAL A 73 -8.93 -16.47 2.40
C VAL A 73 -9.24 -16.79 0.95
#